data_AF-A0AAE9WJ20-F1
#
_entry.id   AF-A0AAE9WJ20-F1
#
_cell.length_a   1.000
_cell.length_b   1.000
_cell.length_c   1.000
_cell.angle_alpha   90.00
_cell.angle_beta   90.00
_cell.angle_gamma   90.00
#
_symmetry.space_group_name_H-M   'P 1'
#
loop_
_entity.id
_entity.type
_entity.pdbx_description
1 polymer ?
#
loop_
_entity_poly.entity_id
_entity_poly.type
_entity_poly.pdbx_seq_one_letter_code
_entity_poly.pdbx_strand_id
1 'polypeptide(L)'
;MSELSKRRFRSVNKLIRVGRHEVVLVLRVDNQKGYIDLSKRRVSPKDIIKCEEHFSKSKKVHQTVRHVAQKHNMTVEELNRKVIWPLYKKYGHALDALKEATMNPDVIFKEMDISDAVKESLLSDIKLRLTPQALKLRGRIDVWCFGYEGIDAVKEALKKGKEISNNEVTINIKLIAPPQYVIVTSCHDKELGMQKIQEAMKVISDKIKEYKGGDFKQQGEILVIGGDDEKRLEELLDKHDGLSSDDEYSSDGDEDDSSDDDDNSSEEDDDD
;
A
#
# COMPACT_ATOMS: atom_id res chain seq x y z
N MET A 1 -26.64 16.10 14.93
CA MET A 1 -26.43 16.42 13.50
C MET A 1 -25.28 17.40 13.23
N SER A 2 -25.02 18.39 14.09
CA SER A 2 -23.93 19.39 13.88
C SER A 2 -22.51 18.81 13.75
N GLU A 3 -22.23 17.66 14.36
CA GLU A 3 -20.92 17.01 14.33
C GLU A 3 -20.66 16.10 13.10
N LEU A 4 -21.46 16.22 12.03
CA LEU A 4 -21.32 15.43 10.80
C LEU A 4 -20.37 16.03 9.74
N SER A 5 -20.29 17.36 9.63
CA SER A 5 -19.58 18.05 8.56
C SER A 5 -19.14 19.45 8.99
N LYS A 6 -18.02 19.96 8.45
CA LYS A 6 -17.58 21.35 8.63
C LYS A 6 -18.39 22.33 7.78
N ARG A 7 -18.90 21.92 6.60
CA ARG A 7 -19.72 22.75 5.69
C ARG A 7 -21.21 22.35 5.75
N ARG A 8 -22.12 23.30 5.50
CA ARG A 8 -23.57 23.05 5.33
C ARG A 8 -23.79 22.06 4.18
N PHE A 9 -24.68 21.09 4.36
CA PHE A 9 -24.96 20.02 3.41
C PHE A 9 -26.46 19.93 3.07
N ARG A 10 -26.78 19.50 1.84
CA ARG A 10 -28.17 19.35 1.36
C ARG A 10 -28.83 18.02 1.75
N SER A 11 -28.06 16.96 1.99
CA SER A 11 -28.58 15.63 2.37
C SER A 11 -27.56 14.82 3.17
N VAL A 12 -28.05 14.07 4.17
CA VAL A 12 -27.24 13.19 5.03
C VAL A 12 -26.67 12.01 4.24
N ASN A 13 -27.43 11.45 3.30
CA ASN A 13 -27.08 10.25 2.52
C ASN A 13 -25.89 10.48 1.55
N LYS A 14 -25.48 11.74 1.35
CA LYS A 14 -24.26 12.11 0.62
C LYS A 14 -23.00 12.11 1.53
N LEU A 15 -23.17 12.28 2.85
CA LEU A 15 -22.08 12.37 3.84
C LEU A 15 -21.80 11.07 4.59
N ILE A 16 -22.82 10.23 4.79
CA ILE A 16 -22.72 8.90 5.40
C ILE A 16 -23.61 7.95 4.61
N ARG A 17 -23.19 6.69 4.45
CA ARG A 17 -24.00 5.60 3.89
C ARG A 17 -24.00 4.42 4.85
N VAL A 18 -25.19 3.85 5.11
CA VAL A 18 -25.33 2.63 5.90
C VAL A 18 -24.51 1.50 5.27
N GLY A 19 -23.85 0.69 6.10
CA GLY A 19 -23.00 -0.41 5.65
C GLY A 19 -21.58 -0.02 5.22
N ARG A 20 -21.17 1.24 5.36
CA ARG A 20 -19.77 1.67 5.21
C ARG A 20 -19.12 1.91 6.57
N HIS A 21 -17.82 1.61 6.67
CA HIS A 21 -16.99 2.08 7.77
C HIS A 21 -16.62 3.55 7.54
N GLU A 22 -16.53 4.32 8.63
CA GLU A 22 -16.35 5.76 8.66
C GLU A 22 -15.49 6.11 9.87
N VAL A 23 -14.44 6.92 9.70
CA VAL A 23 -13.61 7.37 10.83
C VAL A 23 -14.34 8.49 11.59
N VAL A 24 -14.43 8.34 12.91
CA VAL A 24 -15.06 9.29 13.83
C VAL A 24 -14.25 9.40 15.12
N LEU A 25 -14.22 10.60 15.70
CA LEU A 25 -13.56 10.90 16.95
C LEU A 25 -14.56 10.82 18.13
N VAL A 26 -14.15 10.15 19.21
CA VAL A 26 -14.95 10.05 20.45
C VAL A 26 -14.85 11.36 21.23
N LEU A 27 -15.99 11.97 21.53
CA LEU A 27 -16.07 13.22 22.30
C LEU A 27 -16.25 12.97 23.78
N ARG A 28 -17.15 12.04 24.15
CA ARG A 28 -17.55 11.75 25.53
C ARG A 28 -17.99 10.29 25.64
N VAL A 29 -17.82 9.73 26.84
CA VAL A 29 -18.30 8.39 27.21
C VAL A 29 -18.99 8.49 28.57
N ASP A 30 -20.27 8.17 28.63
CA ASP A 30 -21.02 7.99 29.88
C ASP A 30 -20.90 6.51 30.29
N ASN A 31 -19.95 6.22 31.17
CA ASN A 31 -19.70 4.85 31.66
C ASN A 31 -20.87 4.25 32.46
N GLN A 32 -21.85 5.05 32.91
CA GLN A 32 -23.01 4.56 33.67
C GLN A 32 -24.20 4.23 32.75
N LYS A 33 -24.39 5.00 31.67
CA LYS A 33 -25.49 4.80 30.71
C LYS A 33 -25.08 4.11 29.41
N GLY A 34 -23.78 3.94 29.17
CA GLY A 34 -23.24 3.35 27.94
C GLY A 34 -23.31 4.27 26.71
N TYR A 35 -23.58 5.57 26.90
CA TYR A 35 -23.68 6.52 25.78
C TYR A 35 -22.29 7.01 25.35
N ILE A 36 -22.08 7.07 24.03
CA ILE A 36 -20.81 7.50 23.41
C ILE A 36 -21.12 8.60 22.40
N ASP A 37 -20.65 9.81 22.67
CA ASP A 37 -20.77 10.94 21.73
C ASP A 37 -19.66 10.85 20.67
N LEU A 38 -20.01 10.95 19.39
CA LEU A 38 -19.10 10.79 18.25
C LEU A 38 -19.14 12.02 17.31
N SER A 39 -18.00 12.38 16.72
CA SER A 39 -17.89 13.43 15.70
C SER A 39 -17.12 12.97 14.47
N LYS A 40 -17.72 13.14 13.29
CA LYS A 40 -17.02 13.07 11.99
C LYS A 40 -16.40 14.43 11.63
N ARG A 41 -17.03 15.53 12.06
CA ARG A 41 -16.63 16.91 11.78
C ARG A 41 -15.23 17.29 12.28
N ARG A 42 -14.78 16.70 13.40
CA ARG A 42 -13.54 17.08 14.10
C ARG A 42 -12.32 16.23 13.75
N VAL A 43 -12.46 15.24 12.87
CA VAL A 43 -11.32 14.41 12.42
C VAL A 43 -10.46 15.21 11.42
N SER A 44 -9.15 15.17 11.56
CA SER A 44 -8.20 15.74 10.58
C SER A 44 -7.88 14.70 9.49
N PRO A 45 -7.57 15.08 8.23
CA PRO A 45 -7.24 14.11 7.18
C PRO A 45 -6.04 13.22 7.55
N LYS A 46 -5.01 13.80 8.21
CA LYS A 46 -3.84 13.05 8.71
C LYS A 46 -4.17 12.09 9.88
N ASP A 47 -5.34 12.22 10.51
CA ASP A 47 -5.81 11.30 11.57
C ASP A 47 -6.70 10.19 11.00
N ILE A 48 -7.40 10.43 9.87
CA ILE A 48 -8.16 9.40 9.14
C ILE A 48 -7.21 8.27 8.75
N ILE A 49 -6.11 8.59 8.08
CA ILE A 49 -5.13 7.63 7.56
C ILE A 49 -4.55 6.77 8.71
N LYS A 50 -4.10 7.41 9.80
CA LYS A 50 -3.59 6.71 11.00
C LYS A 50 -4.64 5.80 11.63
N CYS A 51 -5.91 6.21 11.64
CA CYS A 51 -7.00 5.42 12.18
C CYS A 51 -7.33 4.21 11.29
N GLU A 52 -7.35 4.39 9.96
CA GLU A 52 -7.56 3.31 8.99
C GLU A 52 -6.41 2.30 9.00
N GLU A 53 -5.16 2.75 9.11
CA GLU A 53 -4.00 1.91 9.37
C GLU A 53 -4.16 1.10 10.66
N HIS A 54 -4.43 1.76 11.80
CA HIS A 54 -4.55 1.09 13.10
C HIS A 54 -5.72 0.10 13.11
N PHE A 55 -6.83 0.43 12.47
CA PHE A 55 -7.96 -0.47 12.26
C PHE A 55 -7.60 -1.65 11.36
N SER A 56 -6.87 -1.44 10.26
CA SER A 56 -6.38 -2.50 9.37
C SER A 56 -5.42 -3.45 10.10
N LYS A 57 -4.44 -2.90 10.83
CA LYS A 57 -3.48 -3.63 11.66
C LYS A 57 -4.20 -4.45 12.75
N SER A 58 -5.14 -3.84 13.48
CA SER A 58 -5.95 -4.52 14.51
C SER A 58 -6.93 -5.56 13.94
N LYS A 59 -7.50 -5.33 12.75
CA LYS A 59 -8.40 -6.27 12.06
C LYS A 59 -7.67 -7.54 11.64
N LYS A 60 -6.41 -7.45 11.18
CA LYS A 60 -5.54 -8.61 10.92
C LYS A 60 -5.33 -9.44 12.19
N VAL A 61 -5.00 -8.80 13.32
CA VAL A 61 -4.87 -9.48 14.62
C VAL A 61 -6.17 -10.19 15.02
N HIS A 62 -7.30 -9.49 14.99
CA HIS A 62 -8.59 -10.06 15.37
C HIS A 62 -9.02 -11.24 14.47
N GLN A 63 -8.72 -11.19 13.16
CA GLN A 63 -8.99 -12.30 12.25
C GLN A 63 -8.17 -13.55 12.60
N THR A 64 -6.88 -13.40 12.91
CA THR A 64 -6.01 -14.49 13.37
C THR A 64 -6.52 -15.08 14.69
N VAL A 65 -6.81 -14.23 15.68
CA VAL A 65 -7.36 -14.65 16.99
C VAL A 65 -8.67 -15.42 16.82
N ARG A 66 -9.59 -14.93 15.96
CA ARG A 66 -10.86 -15.61 15.69
C ARG A 66 -10.66 -16.98 15.06
N HIS A 67 -9.71 -17.13 14.13
CA HIS A 67 -9.44 -18.41 13.48
C HIS A 67 -8.87 -19.45 14.46
N VAL A 68 -7.90 -19.05 15.28
CA VAL A 68 -7.34 -19.91 16.35
C VAL A 68 -8.42 -20.27 17.37
N ALA A 69 -9.24 -19.30 17.82
CA ALA A 69 -10.35 -19.54 18.74
C ALA A 69 -11.36 -20.56 18.20
N GLN A 70 -11.74 -20.45 16.91
CA GLN A 70 -12.62 -21.42 16.24
C GLN A 70 -11.97 -22.82 16.16
N LYS A 71 -10.68 -22.92 15.81
CA LYS A 71 -9.97 -24.19 15.68
C LYS A 71 -9.79 -24.94 17.01
N HIS A 72 -9.70 -24.22 18.12
CA HIS A 72 -9.56 -24.79 19.47
C HIS A 72 -10.86 -24.76 20.30
N ASN A 73 -12.00 -24.36 19.71
CA ASN A 73 -13.30 -24.19 20.39
C ASN A 73 -13.24 -23.30 21.66
N MET A 74 -12.36 -22.30 21.67
CA MET A 74 -12.22 -21.33 22.77
C MET A 74 -13.02 -20.06 22.49
N THR A 75 -13.35 -19.27 23.52
CA THR A 75 -13.92 -17.94 23.26
C THR A 75 -12.84 -16.98 22.78
N VAL A 76 -13.25 -16.04 21.91
CA VAL A 76 -12.38 -14.97 21.42
C VAL A 76 -11.95 -14.02 22.56
N GLU A 77 -12.77 -13.88 23.62
CA GLU A 77 -12.44 -13.04 24.77
C GLU A 77 -11.33 -13.66 25.64
N GLU A 78 -11.42 -14.94 25.99
CA GLU A 78 -10.37 -15.63 26.76
C GLU A 78 -9.01 -15.57 26.04
N LEU A 79 -9.00 -15.79 24.72
CA LEU A 79 -7.77 -15.74 23.92
C LEU A 79 -7.23 -14.31 23.84
N ASN A 80 -8.08 -13.28 23.72
CA ASN A 80 -7.64 -11.88 23.81
C ASN A 80 -7.08 -11.54 25.20
N ARG A 81 -7.73 -11.98 26.27
CA ARG A 81 -7.32 -11.70 27.66
C ARG A 81 -6.00 -12.38 28.03
N LYS A 82 -5.78 -13.61 27.58
CA LYS A 82 -4.55 -14.37 27.83
C LYS A 82 -3.38 -13.96 26.93
N VAL A 83 -3.63 -13.65 25.66
CA VAL A 83 -2.56 -13.47 24.65
C VAL A 83 -2.43 -12.03 24.20
N ILE A 84 -3.53 -11.39 23.78
CA ILE A 84 -3.46 -10.14 23.03
C ILE A 84 -3.26 -8.92 23.94
N TRP A 85 -3.97 -8.83 25.06
CA TRP A 85 -3.84 -7.69 25.98
C TRP A 85 -2.43 -7.58 26.61
N PRO A 86 -1.73 -8.66 27.01
CA PRO A 86 -0.32 -8.59 27.41
C PRO A 86 0.60 -8.11 26.28
N LEU A 87 0.40 -8.55 25.03
CA LEU A 87 1.23 -8.12 23.90
C LEU A 87 1.05 -6.63 23.57
N TYR A 88 -0.19 -6.10 23.59
CA TYR A 88 -0.43 -4.66 23.45
C TYR A 88 0.25 -3.85 24.57
N LYS A 89 0.32 -4.36 25.81
CA LYS A 89 1.01 -3.68 26.92
C LYS A 89 2.53 -3.63 26.77
N LYS A 90 3.15 -4.62 26.12
CA LYS A 90 4.61 -4.68 25.92
C LYS A 90 5.08 -3.91 24.69
N TYR A 91 4.39 -4.10 23.56
CA TYR A 91 4.86 -3.66 22.24
C TYR A 91 4.05 -2.49 21.64
N GLY A 92 3.09 -1.93 22.38
CA GLY A 92 2.19 -0.89 21.92
C GLY A 92 1.10 -1.39 20.96
N HIS A 93 1.44 -2.25 19.98
CA HIS A 93 0.50 -2.94 19.11
C HIS A 93 0.85 -4.42 18.97
N ALA A 94 -0.13 -5.31 19.22
CA ALA A 94 0.09 -6.75 19.11
C ALA A 94 0.47 -7.25 17.69
N LEU A 95 0.26 -6.48 16.61
CA LEU A 95 0.62 -6.95 15.27
C LEU A 95 2.13 -7.10 15.13
N ASP A 96 2.89 -6.14 15.67
CA ASP A 96 4.35 -6.11 15.54
C ASP A 96 5.00 -7.14 16.47
N ALA A 97 4.42 -7.38 17.66
CA ALA A 97 4.76 -8.53 18.49
C ALA A 97 4.50 -9.88 17.80
N LEU A 98 3.43 -10.00 16.99
CA LEU A 98 3.14 -11.22 16.22
C LEU A 98 4.09 -11.38 15.01
N LYS A 99 4.60 -10.28 14.42
CA LYS A 99 5.71 -10.34 13.45
C LYS A 99 6.97 -10.86 14.12
N GLU A 100 7.38 -10.28 15.25
CA GLU A 100 8.58 -10.70 15.98
C GLU A 100 8.48 -12.16 16.45
N ALA A 101 7.30 -12.60 16.90
CA ALA A 101 7.05 -14.00 17.26
C ALA A 101 7.19 -14.99 16.08
N THR A 102 7.19 -14.50 14.84
CA THR A 102 7.51 -15.33 13.65
C THR A 102 9.00 -15.66 13.58
N MET A 103 9.86 -14.77 14.09
CA MET A 103 11.31 -14.91 14.14
C MET A 103 11.76 -15.56 15.46
N ASN A 104 11.26 -15.06 16.60
CA ASN A 104 11.65 -15.43 17.95
C ASN A 104 10.43 -15.88 18.80
N PRO A 105 9.82 -17.04 18.51
CA PRO A 105 8.61 -17.50 19.20
C PRO A 105 8.81 -17.69 20.71
N ASP A 106 9.95 -18.27 21.11
CA ASP A 106 10.22 -18.68 22.49
C ASP A 106 10.48 -17.52 23.46
N VAL A 107 10.72 -16.31 22.95
CA VAL A 107 10.89 -15.10 23.78
C VAL A 107 9.52 -14.55 24.16
N ILE A 108 8.63 -14.42 23.18
CA ILE A 108 7.34 -13.73 23.33
C ILE A 108 6.29 -14.62 24.01
N PHE A 109 6.29 -15.93 23.75
CA PHE A 109 5.34 -16.86 24.36
C PHE A 109 5.80 -17.47 25.70
N LYS A 110 7.01 -17.13 26.20
CA LYS A 110 7.54 -17.66 27.46
C LYS A 110 6.82 -17.15 28.71
N GLU A 111 6.35 -15.92 28.68
CA GLU A 111 5.67 -15.27 29.81
C GLU A 111 4.14 -15.42 29.79
N MET A 112 3.59 -16.33 28.97
CA MET A 112 2.14 -16.47 28.82
C MET A 112 1.65 -17.92 28.93
N ASP A 113 0.76 -18.17 29.89
CA ASP A 113 0.08 -19.45 30.13
C ASP A 113 -0.88 -19.82 28.99
N ILE A 114 -0.29 -20.40 27.94
CA ILE A 114 -0.94 -20.84 26.72
C ILE A 114 -0.50 -22.28 26.46
N SER A 115 -1.45 -23.18 26.16
CA SER A 115 -1.14 -24.55 25.70
C SER A 115 -0.35 -24.51 24.39
N ASP A 116 0.69 -25.33 24.26
CA ASP A 116 1.62 -25.25 23.13
C ASP A 116 0.95 -25.53 21.78
N ALA A 117 -0.09 -26.37 21.75
CA ALA A 117 -0.93 -26.58 20.56
C ALA A 117 -1.60 -25.28 20.04
N VAL A 118 -1.93 -24.33 20.94
CA VAL A 118 -2.46 -23.01 20.58
C VAL A 118 -1.33 -22.10 20.09
N LYS A 119 -0.12 -22.19 20.67
CA LYS A 119 1.07 -21.46 20.18
C LYS A 119 1.45 -21.89 18.77
N GLU A 120 1.52 -23.21 18.51
CA GLU A 120 1.77 -23.76 17.17
C GLU A 120 0.72 -23.33 16.15
N SER A 121 -0.57 -23.41 16.50
CA SER A 121 -1.63 -22.96 15.60
C SER A 121 -1.52 -21.47 15.31
N LEU A 122 -1.29 -20.65 16.34
CA LEU A 122 -1.11 -19.21 16.20
C LEU A 122 0.09 -18.89 15.29
N LEU A 123 1.22 -19.58 15.47
CA LEU A 123 2.39 -19.44 14.59
C LEU A 123 2.11 -19.89 13.15
N SER A 124 1.31 -20.95 12.94
CA SER A 124 0.92 -21.39 11.59
C SER A 124 0.02 -20.36 10.88
N ASP A 125 -0.93 -19.76 11.61
CA ASP A 125 -1.82 -18.72 11.09
C ASP A 125 -1.08 -17.39 10.85
N ILE A 126 -0.15 -17.02 11.74
CA ILE A 126 0.72 -15.87 11.52
C ILE A 126 1.56 -16.10 10.25
N LYS A 127 2.24 -17.24 10.11
CA LYS A 127 3.04 -17.52 8.91
C LYS A 127 2.18 -17.49 7.65
N LEU A 128 0.94 -18.00 7.68
CA LEU A 128 0.03 -17.96 6.52
C LEU A 128 -0.49 -16.55 6.18
N ARG A 129 -0.64 -15.64 7.17
CA ARG A 129 -1.33 -14.34 7.01
C ARG A 129 -0.42 -13.11 7.07
N LEU A 130 0.77 -13.23 7.65
CA LEU A 130 1.77 -12.17 7.85
C LEU A 130 3.09 -12.40 7.10
N THR A 131 3.31 -13.56 6.45
CA THR A 131 4.46 -13.71 5.54
C THR A 131 4.44 -12.60 4.48
N PRO A 132 5.55 -11.85 4.30
CA PRO A 132 5.60 -10.78 3.31
C PRO A 132 5.39 -11.36 1.91
N GLN A 133 4.35 -10.89 1.22
CA GLN A 133 4.12 -11.24 -0.18
C GLN A 133 5.33 -10.80 -1.00
N ALA A 134 5.85 -11.70 -1.84
CA ALA A 134 7.04 -11.41 -2.63
C ALA A 134 6.81 -10.21 -3.55
N LEU A 135 7.58 -9.14 -3.31
CA LEU A 135 7.60 -7.92 -4.10
C LEU A 135 8.14 -8.25 -5.50
N LYS A 136 7.57 -7.64 -6.54
CA LYS A 136 7.99 -7.83 -7.93
C LYS A 136 8.65 -6.57 -8.43
N LEU A 137 9.96 -6.50 -8.27
CA LEU A 137 10.76 -5.40 -8.81
C LEU A 137 10.81 -5.49 -10.34
N ARG A 138 10.71 -4.35 -11.02
CA ARG A 138 10.72 -4.24 -12.48
C ARG A 138 11.71 -3.16 -12.94
N GLY A 139 12.83 -3.59 -13.50
CA GLY A 139 13.76 -2.72 -14.24
C GLY A 139 13.47 -2.75 -15.74
N ARG A 140 13.49 -1.59 -16.41
CA ARG A 140 13.50 -1.51 -17.89
C ARG A 140 14.93 -1.26 -18.37
N ILE A 141 15.35 -2.00 -19.39
CA ILE A 141 16.65 -1.81 -20.05
C ILE A 141 16.46 -1.82 -21.56
N ASP A 142 17.09 -0.89 -22.25
CA ASP A 142 17.30 -0.96 -23.68
C ASP A 142 18.66 -1.61 -23.94
N VAL A 143 18.68 -2.61 -24.82
CA VAL A 143 19.88 -3.38 -25.17
C VAL A 143 19.93 -3.53 -26.68
N TRP A 144 20.96 -2.99 -27.30
CA TRP A 144 21.18 -3.09 -28.75
C TRP A 144 22.64 -3.43 -29.07
N CYS A 145 22.85 -4.13 -30.19
CA CYS A 145 24.17 -4.41 -30.73
C CYS A 145 24.11 -4.37 -32.25
N PHE A 146 24.94 -3.53 -32.85
CA PHE A 146 25.05 -3.36 -34.31
C PHE A 146 26.11 -4.27 -34.95
N GLY A 147 26.75 -5.15 -34.18
CA GLY A 147 27.70 -6.14 -34.67
C GLY A 147 27.01 -7.27 -35.45
N TYR A 148 27.79 -7.98 -36.27
CA TYR A 148 27.31 -9.07 -37.15
C TYR A 148 26.64 -10.23 -36.38
N GLU A 149 27.06 -10.46 -35.12
CA GLU A 149 26.53 -11.48 -34.20
C GLU A 149 25.59 -10.87 -33.14
N GLY A 150 25.09 -9.65 -33.35
CA GLY A 150 24.44 -8.82 -32.33
C GLY A 150 23.24 -9.48 -31.64
N ILE A 151 22.48 -10.31 -32.34
CA ILE A 151 21.33 -11.05 -31.76
C ILE A 151 21.81 -12.06 -30.71
N ASP A 152 22.91 -12.77 -30.97
CA ASP A 152 23.41 -13.83 -30.09
C ASP A 152 24.25 -13.26 -28.94
N ALA A 153 25.01 -12.18 -29.18
CA ALA A 153 25.64 -11.38 -28.13
C ALA A 153 24.61 -10.90 -27.07
N VAL A 154 23.44 -10.43 -27.51
CA VAL A 154 22.35 -10.03 -26.61
C VAL A 154 21.74 -11.22 -25.87
N LYS A 155 21.53 -12.37 -26.54
CA LYS A 155 21.08 -13.61 -25.86
C LYS A 155 22.06 -14.05 -24.77
N GLU A 156 23.37 -14.04 -25.04
CA GLU A 156 24.39 -14.43 -24.07
C GLU A 156 24.44 -13.48 -22.87
N ALA A 157 24.40 -12.16 -23.10
CA ALA A 157 24.37 -11.17 -22.03
C ALA A 157 23.13 -11.33 -21.12
N LEU A 158 21.94 -11.49 -21.72
CA LEU A 158 20.70 -11.71 -20.96
C LEU A 158 20.67 -13.07 -20.26
N LYS A 159 21.32 -14.10 -20.81
CA LYS A 159 21.48 -15.40 -20.16
C LYS A 159 22.36 -15.30 -18.91
N LYS A 160 23.54 -14.67 -19.00
CA LYS A 160 24.39 -14.39 -17.83
C LYS A 160 23.65 -13.55 -16.78
N GLY A 161 22.88 -12.55 -17.21
CA GLY A 161 22.03 -11.75 -16.34
C GLY A 161 20.95 -12.54 -15.59
N LYS A 162 20.53 -13.71 -16.12
CA LYS A 162 19.61 -14.64 -15.46
C LYS A 162 20.33 -15.60 -14.51
N GLU A 163 21.56 -15.99 -14.82
CA GLU A 163 22.37 -16.93 -14.00
C GLU A 163 22.76 -16.36 -12.61
N ILE A 164 22.57 -15.05 -12.39
CA ILE A 164 22.75 -14.35 -11.10
C ILE A 164 21.56 -14.58 -10.13
N SER A 165 20.50 -15.27 -10.55
CA SER A 165 19.33 -15.56 -9.69
C SER A 165 19.67 -16.52 -8.54
N ASN A 166 19.43 -16.08 -7.30
CA ASN A 166 19.50 -16.92 -6.09
C ASN A 166 18.14 -17.59 -5.80
N ASN A 167 18.13 -18.63 -4.95
CA ASN A 167 16.91 -19.31 -4.52
C ASN A 167 15.85 -18.37 -3.89
N GLU A 168 16.27 -17.27 -3.29
CA GLU A 168 15.41 -16.25 -2.67
C GLU A 168 14.97 -15.13 -3.63
N VAL A 169 15.62 -15.02 -4.80
CA VAL A 169 15.54 -13.87 -5.71
C VAL A 169 15.44 -14.36 -7.16
N THR A 170 14.22 -14.62 -7.61
CA THR A 170 13.97 -15.20 -8.94
C THR A 170 13.94 -14.10 -10.02
N ILE A 171 14.96 -14.08 -10.88
CA ILE A 171 15.12 -13.08 -11.95
C ILE A 171 14.54 -13.65 -13.26
N ASN A 172 13.58 -12.95 -13.86
CA ASN A 172 12.94 -13.29 -15.13
C ASN A 172 12.99 -12.12 -16.11
N ILE A 173 13.79 -12.25 -17.16
CA ILE A 173 13.88 -11.26 -18.24
C ILE A 173 12.83 -11.55 -19.31
N LYS A 174 12.12 -10.52 -19.76
CA LYS A 174 11.14 -10.57 -20.85
C LYS A 174 11.44 -9.50 -21.90
N LEU A 175 11.35 -9.85 -23.18
CA LEU A 175 11.28 -8.87 -24.27
C LEU A 175 9.95 -8.12 -24.21
N ILE A 176 9.95 -6.82 -24.53
CA ILE A 176 8.72 -6.05 -24.81
C ILE A 176 8.61 -5.84 -26.32
N ALA A 177 9.59 -5.13 -26.88
CA ALA A 177 9.77 -4.91 -28.31
C ALA A 177 11.25 -4.51 -28.50
N PRO A 178 11.97 -4.96 -29.54
CA PRO A 178 13.38 -4.58 -29.72
C PRO A 178 13.55 -3.04 -29.80
N PRO A 179 14.51 -2.41 -29.10
CA PRO A 179 15.58 -2.98 -28.25
C PRO A 179 15.22 -3.10 -26.76
N GLN A 180 13.96 -2.92 -26.37
CA GLN A 180 13.49 -2.84 -24.99
C GLN A 180 13.22 -4.20 -24.34
N TYR A 181 13.88 -4.44 -23.22
CA TYR A 181 13.68 -5.60 -22.34
C TYR A 181 13.27 -5.15 -20.93
N VAL A 182 12.64 -6.06 -20.20
CA VAL A 182 12.26 -5.85 -18.80
C VAL A 182 12.78 -7.00 -17.95
N ILE A 183 13.50 -6.66 -16.89
CA ILE A 183 13.88 -7.56 -15.81
C ILE A 183 12.74 -7.52 -14.79
N VAL A 184 12.11 -8.67 -14.51
CA VAL A 184 11.15 -8.84 -13.40
C VAL A 184 11.79 -9.76 -12.36
N THR A 185 12.00 -9.24 -11.16
CA THR A 185 12.61 -9.97 -10.05
C THR A 185 11.60 -10.13 -8.92
N SER A 186 11.39 -11.35 -8.44
CA SER A 186 10.54 -11.61 -7.27
C SER A 186 11.42 -11.87 -6.03
N CYS A 187 11.20 -11.10 -4.95
CA CYS A 187 11.98 -11.16 -3.72
C CYS A 187 11.13 -10.78 -2.49
N HIS A 188 11.48 -11.24 -1.30
CA HIS A 188 10.78 -10.85 -0.05
C HIS A 188 11.31 -9.54 0.55
N ASP A 189 12.57 -9.19 0.24
CA ASP A 189 13.24 -7.96 0.66
C ASP A 189 13.41 -7.01 -0.54
N LYS A 190 13.14 -5.72 -0.31
CA LYS A 190 13.28 -4.62 -1.27
C LYS A 190 14.76 -4.33 -1.55
N GLU A 191 15.63 -4.33 -0.54
CA GLU A 191 17.03 -3.90 -0.67
C GLU A 191 17.88 -4.95 -1.39
N LEU A 192 17.83 -6.21 -0.94
CA LEU A 192 18.48 -7.34 -1.60
C LEU A 192 18.03 -7.48 -3.06
N GLY A 193 16.73 -7.25 -3.33
CA GLY A 193 16.18 -7.26 -4.68
C GLY A 193 16.73 -6.14 -5.58
N MET A 194 16.86 -4.91 -5.06
CA MET A 194 17.44 -3.79 -5.81
C MET A 194 18.92 -4.02 -6.12
N GLN A 195 19.69 -4.48 -5.12
CA GLN A 195 21.11 -4.83 -5.29
C GLN A 195 21.30 -5.92 -6.36
N LYS A 196 20.49 -6.99 -6.33
CA LYS A 196 20.54 -8.07 -7.33
C LYS A 196 20.14 -7.63 -8.74
N ILE A 197 19.22 -6.67 -8.89
CA ILE A 197 18.94 -6.07 -10.20
C ILE A 197 20.12 -5.22 -10.69
N GLN A 198 20.75 -4.41 -9.82
CA GLN A 198 21.92 -3.61 -10.20
C GLN A 198 23.12 -4.49 -10.60
N GLU A 199 23.36 -5.59 -9.88
CA GLU A 199 24.36 -6.60 -10.21
C GLU A 199 24.10 -7.25 -11.59
N ALA A 200 22.85 -7.67 -11.84
CA ALA A 200 22.45 -8.24 -13.12
C ALA A 200 22.56 -7.23 -14.27
N MET A 201 22.12 -5.97 -14.08
CA MET A 201 22.29 -4.88 -15.03
C MET A 201 23.77 -4.62 -15.34
N LYS A 202 24.64 -4.65 -14.33
CA LYS A 202 26.07 -4.43 -14.50
C LYS A 202 26.69 -5.53 -15.36
N VAL A 203 26.47 -6.81 -15.02
CA VAL A 203 26.99 -7.97 -15.79
C VAL A 203 26.43 -8.00 -17.22
N ILE A 204 25.17 -7.64 -17.42
CA ILE A 204 24.59 -7.44 -18.77
C ILE A 204 25.35 -6.34 -19.51
N SER A 205 25.57 -5.18 -18.89
CA SER A 205 26.24 -4.04 -19.54
C SER A 205 27.72 -4.33 -19.85
N ASP A 206 28.44 -5.01 -18.96
CA ASP A 206 29.84 -5.37 -19.13
C ASP A 206 29.97 -6.38 -20.27
N LYS A 207 29.10 -7.41 -20.29
CA LYS A 207 29.11 -8.41 -21.37
C LYS A 207 28.69 -7.83 -22.72
N ILE A 208 27.78 -6.85 -22.79
CA ILE A 208 27.43 -6.18 -24.05
C ILE A 208 28.63 -5.39 -24.60
N LYS A 209 29.37 -4.67 -23.73
CA LYS A 209 30.53 -3.84 -24.11
C LYS A 209 31.74 -4.65 -24.61
N GLU A 210 31.81 -5.96 -24.33
CA GLU A 210 32.80 -6.85 -24.94
C GLU A 210 32.62 -6.98 -26.47
N TYR A 211 31.40 -6.79 -27.00
CA TYR A 211 31.11 -6.93 -28.43
C TYR A 211 31.16 -5.58 -29.16
N LYS A 212 31.77 -5.56 -30.34
CA LYS A 212 31.90 -4.35 -31.17
C LYS A 212 30.52 -3.82 -31.58
N GLY A 213 30.18 -2.62 -31.12
CA GLY A 213 28.91 -1.95 -31.42
C GLY A 213 27.75 -2.38 -30.52
N GLY A 214 28.01 -3.05 -29.39
CA GLY A 214 27.05 -3.23 -28.30
C GLY A 214 26.98 -2.02 -27.38
N ASP A 215 25.77 -1.62 -26.97
CA ASP A 215 25.55 -0.59 -25.96
C ASP A 215 24.32 -0.90 -25.08
N PHE A 216 24.28 -0.30 -23.89
CA PHE A 216 23.31 -0.58 -22.83
C PHE A 216 22.79 0.72 -22.22
N LYS A 217 21.46 0.89 -22.19
CA LYS A 217 20.82 2.05 -21.55
C LYS A 217 19.71 1.60 -20.61
N GLN A 218 19.86 1.90 -19.32
CA GLN A 218 18.76 1.74 -18.37
C GLN A 218 17.66 2.78 -18.65
N GLN A 219 16.39 2.36 -18.72
CA GLN A 219 15.25 3.27 -18.84
C GLN A 219 14.58 3.49 -17.48
N GLY A 220 14.93 4.60 -16.83
CA GLY A 220 14.32 5.00 -15.56
C GLY A 220 14.69 4.11 -14.37
N GLU A 221 13.96 4.27 -13.29
CA GLU A 221 14.23 3.61 -12.00
C GLU A 221 13.65 2.19 -11.91
N ILE A 222 14.09 1.44 -10.91
CA ILE A 222 13.56 0.11 -10.60
C ILE A 222 12.20 0.27 -9.91
N LEU A 223 11.12 -0.04 -10.63
CA LEU A 223 9.77 0.08 -10.09
C LEU A 223 9.45 -1.12 -9.18
N VAL A 224 9.02 -0.85 -7.95
CA VAL A 224 8.46 -1.87 -7.05
C VAL A 224 7.01 -2.09 -7.45
N ILE A 225 6.65 -3.29 -7.94
CA ILE A 225 5.27 -3.68 -8.23
C ILE A 225 4.83 -4.65 -7.13
N GLY A 226 3.86 -4.23 -6.30
CA GLY A 226 3.54 -4.86 -5.03
C GLY A 226 3.77 -3.89 -3.87
N GLY A 227 2.74 -3.69 -3.05
CA GLY A 227 2.66 -2.55 -2.13
C GLY A 227 2.02 -1.30 -2.76
N ASP A 228 1.22 -1.48 -3.82
CA ASP A 228 0.52 -0.43 -4.59
C ASP A 228 -0.45 0.45 -3.77
N ASP A 229 -0.69 0.13 -2.49
CA ASP A 229 -1.37 1.01 -1.53
C ASP A 229 -0.39 1.95 -0.81
N GLU A 230 0.79 1.47 -0.38
CA GLU A 230 1.67 2.18 0.55
C GLU A 230 2.53 3.23 -0.17
N LYS A 231 3.20 2.84 -1.27
CA LYS A 231 3.92 3.80 -2.14
C LYS A 231 2.97 4.84 -2.77
N ARG A 232 1.74 4.43 -3.06
CA ARG A 232 0.70 5.30 -3.62
C ARG A 232 0.13 6.26 -2.58
N LEU A 233 0.09 5.84 -1.31
CA LEU A 233 -0.25 6.71 -0.18
C LEU A 233 0.85 7.74 0.08
N GLU A 234 2.13 7.35 0.05
CA GLU A 234 3.27 8.28 0.08
C GLU A 234 3.18 9.31 -1.07
N GLU A 235 3.03 8.84 -2.32
CA GLU A 235 2.90 9.72 -3.50
C GLU A 235 1.64 10.61 -3.52
N LEU A 236 0.62 10.30 -2.71
CA LEU A 236 -0.57 11.13 -2.52
C LEU A 236 -0.42 12.08 -1.32
N LEU A 237 0.34 11.70 -0.29
CA LEU A 237 0.66 12.54 0.85
C LEU A 237 1.61 13.68 0.46
N ASP A 238 2.71 13.38 -0.24
CA ASP A 238 3.66 14.40 -0.72
C ASP A 238 2.99 15.41 -1.65
N LYS A 239 2.11 14.94 -2.54
CA LYS A 239 1.31 15.82 -3.42
C LYS A 239 0.29 16.67 -2.66
N HIS A 240 -0.19 16.24 -1.50
CA HIS A 240 -1.12 17.02 -0.68
C HIS A 240 -0.39 18.02 0.22
N ASP A 241 0.76 17.67 0.80
CA ASP A 241 1.53 18.60 1.62
C ASP A 241 2.23 19.67 0.74
N GLY A 242 2.66 19.32 -0.48
CA GLY A 242 3.13 20.28 -1.48
C GLY A 242 2.04 21.17 -2.12
N LEU A 243 0.75 20.87 -1.90
CA LEU A 243 -0.40 21.72 -2.26
C LEU A 243 -1.01 22.42 -1.02
N SER A 244 -0.27 22.45 0.09
CA SER A 244 -0.71 23.08 1.35
C SER A 244 0.19 24.24 1.79
N SER A 245 1.12 24.68 0.94
CA SER A 245 2.09 25.75 1.22
C SER A 245 1.91 27.01 0.37
N ASP A 246 1.34 26.91 -0.83
CA ASP A 246 1.04 28.04 -1.72
C ASP A 246 -0.44 28.00 -2.14
N ASP A 247 -1.21 28.97 -1.63
CA ASP A 247 -2.41 29.60 -2.24
C ASP A 247 -3.18 30.38 -1.15
N GLU A 248 -2.57 31.46 -0.64
CA GLU A 248 -3.28 32.48 0.13
C GLU A 248 -3.11 33.84 -0.57
N TYR A 249 -4.24 34.40 -1.03
CA TYR A 249 -4.43 35.74 -1.62
C TYR A 249 -3.79 36.05 -2.99
N SER A 250 -4.67 36.26 -3.98
CA SER A 250 -4.76 37.57 -4.61
C SER A 250 -6.24 37.96 -4.75
N SER A 251 -6.54 39.24 -4.58
CA SER A 251 -7.88 39.85 -4.73
C SER A 251 -7.81 40.95 -5.78
N ASP A 252 -8.98 41.40 -6.22
CA ASP A 252 -9.25 42.60 -7.02
C ASP A 252 -8.76 42.52 -8.50
N GLY A 253 -9.50 43.01 -9.49
CA GLY A 253 -10.82 43.65 -9.45
C GLY A 253 -11.49 43.75 -10.82
N ASP A 254 -12.65 44.41 -10.85
CA ASP A 254 -13.58 44.62 -11.96
C ASP A 254 -13.00 45.61 -13.04
N GLU A 255 -13.62 46.01 -14.16
CA GLU A 255 -15.04 46.24 -14.51
C GLU A 255 -15.36 45.97 -16.01
N ASP A 256 -16.63 45.60 -16.26
CA ASP A 256 -17.57 45.99 -17.34
C ASP A 256 -17.20 46.13 -18.83
N ASP A 257 -18.08 45.58 -19.68
CA ASP A 257 -18.99 46.41 -20.50
C ASP A 257 -20.37 45.70 -20.63
N SER A 258 -21.37 46.38 -21.20
CA SER A 258 -22.79 46.27 -20.83
C SER A 258 -23.77 46.38 -22.01
N SER A 259 -25.08 46.43 -21.70
CA SER A 259 -26.25 46.71 -22.56
C SER A 259 -26.73 45.63 -23.56
N ASP A 260 -28.01 45.51 -23.92
CA ASP A 260 -29.30 45.72 -23.20
C ASP A 260 -30.47 45.13 -24.04
N ASP A 261 -31.70 45.23 -23.53
CA ASP A 261 -33.03 45.20 -24.22
C ASP A 261 -33.57 43.92 -24.93
N ASP A 262 -34.45 43.20 -24.20
CA ASP A 262 -35.90 42.95 -24.44
C ASP A 262 -36.53 42.48 -25.79
N ASP A 263 -37.75 41.90 -25.64
CA ASP A 263 -38.81 41.60 -26.65
C ASP A 263 -38.55 40.50 -27.72
N ASN A 264 -39.53 39.74 -28.29
CA ASN A 264 -40.91 39.33 -27.92
C ASN A 264 -41.39 38.20 -28.90
N SER A 265 -42.61 37.66 -28.74
CA SER A 265 -43.35 36.71 -29.64
C SER A 265 -42.71 35.31 -29.82
N SER A 266 -43.42 34.17 -29.72
CA SER A 266 -44.54 33.63 -30.55
C SER A 266 -44.13 33.39 -32.02
N GLU A 267 -44.49 32.29 -32.68
CA GLU A 267 -45.67 31.41 -32.58
C GLU A 267 -45.37 29.93 -32.95
N GLU A 268 -46.24 29.03 -32.47
CA GLU A 268 -46.82 27.80 -33.07
C GLU A 268 -45.99 26.75 -33.85
N ASP A 269 -46.21 25.47 -33.47
CA ASP A 269 -45.41 24.26 -33.78
C ASP A 269 -45.88 23.48 -35.06
N ASP A 270 -46.50 22.28 -35.12
CA ASP A 270 -46.86 21.18 -34.18
C ASP A 270 -46.99 19.84 -35.01
N ASP A 271 -47.58 18.77 -34.46
CA ASP A 271 -47.93 17.46 -35.07
C ASP A 271 -46.72 16.48 -35.36
N ASP A 272 -46.84 15.14 -35.30
CA ASP A 272 -47.98 14.19 -35.16
C ASP A 272 -47.54 12.97 -34.30
#